data_AF-A0A7S1ZS54-F1
#
_entry.id   AF-A0A7S1ZS54-F1
#
_cell.length_a   1.000
_cell.length_b   1.000
_cell.length_c   1.000
_cell.angle_alpha   90.00
_cell.angle_beta   90.00
_cell.angle_gamma   90.00
#
_symmetry.space_group_name_H-M   'P 1'
#
loop_
_entity.id
_entity.type
_entity.pdbx_description
1 polymer ?
#
loop_
_entity_poly.entity_id
_entity_poly.type
_entity_poly.pdbx_seq_one_letter_code
_entity_poly.pdbx_strand_id
1 'polypeptide(L)'
;MIEETAFNLRDLFKVERNSYGQVINRNNIIAPSWEREEATYTKDDVLQTQLLFYPNEGNLLMIFDSDSGKFYTYNDPSIFDKSHPQTINFMLVQSLYANFPDRFRPGAPPFQLLFSAADYPSIDLKKTQIPADFKYAPVLQFGTVLSTGMSPLLDPIPIKEMPSSKIIGCLAKLGLNLHIRGGCDSDDNFFQSWSDQENEPLWKDLKPQLIWRGSDETFLDRFDILFKPGYAEDFPIVYDNKQSVLDSLMSVYDMLLPRWRAVTLSLEADVNAQANGYSEPPWFDAKFITKNLGGEGQFHPFLEAGANIITDGVLAHKQLLNYKYHIDLSGESGTAWLETLSKMAMPGVLFHHRTYARDWFFDDIEPFVHYIPVKMNLSDLREKFEWAESHPEEAEAISKAASDFVKRMTTKEYLEKVFSTYFVHYLGKIVKAYRPTAGGSETLENIKKAYESYGMMLETYSRCDEKHCVNGWDGYVFPENSDIGVFDHGKTDNDLTEMSE
;
A
#
# COMPACT_ATOMS: atom_id res chain seq x y z
N MET A 1 37.80 -12.39 31.04
CA MET A 1 37.43 -13.64 30.34
C MET A 1 35.99 -13.91 30.74
N ILE A 2 35.00 -13.33 30.06
CA ILE A 2 34.49 -13.69 28.72
C ILE A 2 33.68 -15.00 28.76
N GLU A 3 32.50 -14.90 28.14
CA GLU A 3 31.57 -15.93 27.63
C GLU A 3 30.57 -16.59 28.59
N GLU A 4 29.26 -16.64 28.33
CA GLU A 4 28.46 -16.04 27.24
C GLU A 4 26.96 -16.11 27.59
N THR A 5 26.29 -14.99 27.37
CA THR A 5 24.85 -14.76 27.36
C THR A 5 24.25 -15.08 26.00
N ALA A 6 23.09 -15.72 25.95
CA ALA A 6 22.10 -15.52 24.88
C ALA A 6 20.70 -15.95 25.35
N PHE A 7 20.02 -15.07 26.09
CA PHE A 7 18.57 -15.18 26.28
C PHE A 7 17.91 -14.65 25.00
N ASN A 8 17.43 -15.56 24.16
CA ASN A 8 16.94 -15.24 22.83
C ASN A 8 15.53 -14.61 22.92
N LEU A 9 15.45 -13.28 22.78
CA LEU A 9 14.21 -12.50 22.73
C LEU A 9 13.25 -12.89 21.58
N ARG A 10 13.66 -13.79 20.67
CA ARG A 10 12.85 -14.28 19.55
C ARG A 10 11.69 -15.21 19.95
N ASP A 11 11.67 -15.75 21.17
CA ASP A 11 10.65 -16.73 21.58
C ASP A 11 9.43 -16.14 22.29
N LEU A 12 9.40 -14.82 22.56
CA LEU A 12 8.24 -14.14 23.13
C LEU A 12 7.13 -13.81 22.10
N PHE A 13 7.36 -14.06 20.81
CA PHE A 13 6.43 -13.75 19.73
C PHE A 13 5.97 -15.00 18.97
N LYS A 14 5.25 -15.92 19.63
CA LYS A 14 4.53 -16.98 18.89
C LYS A 14 3.10 -17.12 19.37
N VAL A 15 2.21 -17.03 18.37
CA VAL A 15 0.76 -17.23 18.34
C VAL A 15 -0.05 -15.92 18.33
N GLU A 16 0.01 -15.22 17.19
CA GLU A 16 -1.11 -14.36 16.76
C GLU A 16 -2.26 -15.30 16.36
N ARG A 17 -3.50 -14.99 16.75
CA ARG A 17 -4.69 -15.71 16.29
C ARG A 17 -5.52 -14.80 15.40
N ASN A 18 -6.04 -15.31 14.29
CA ASN A 18 -6.99 -14.55 13.47
C ASN A 18 -8.34 -14.38 14.21
N SER A 19 -9.26 -13.60 13.63
CA SER A 19 -10.62 -13.37 14.13
C SER A 19 -11.46 -14.66 14.27
N TYR A 20 -10.97 -15.79 13.75
CA TYR A 20 -11.58 -17.13 13.87
C TYR A 20 -10.85 -18.03 14.88
N GLY A 21 -9.88 -17.50 15.64
CA GLY A 21 -9.17 -18.23 16.70
C GLY A 21 -8.04 -19.16 16.23
N GLN A 22 -7.64 -19.10 14.96
CA GLN A 22 -6.60 -19.97 14.38
C GLN A 22 -5.20 -19.44 14.63
N VAL A 23 -4.26 -20.31 14.99
CA VAL A 23 -2.85 -19.97 15.27
C VAL A 23 -2.12 -19.59 13.99
N ILE A 24 -1.69 -18.33 13.87
CA ILE A 24 -0.83 -17.83 12.80
C ILE A 24 0.63 -18.14 13.17
N ASN A 25 1.18 -19.16 12.53
CA ASN A 25 2.62 -19.44 12.58
C ASN A 25 3.30 -18.79 11.37
N ARG A 26 3.94 -17.63 11.57
CA ARG A 26 4.69 -16.91 10.50
C ARG A 26 5.81 -17.75 9.88
N ASN A 27 6.33 -18.76 10.59
CA ASN A 27 7.40 -19.63 10.07
C ASN A 27 6.88 -20.77 9.16
N ASN A 28 5.55 -20.93 9.02
CA ASN A 28 4.91 -21.94 8.18
C ASN A 28 4.04 -21.34 7.06
N ILE A 29 4.24 -20.06 6.72
CA ILE A 29 3.59 -19.47 5.55
C ILE A 29 4.25 -20.11 4.32
N ILE A 30 3.58 -21.14 3.78
CA ILE A 30 3.90 -21.66 2.45
C ILE A 30 3.74 -20.48 1.51
N ALA A 31 4.83 -20.05 0.88
CA ALA A 31 4.79 -19.06 -0.19
C ALA A 31 3.62 -19.36 -1.13
N PRO A 32 2.84 -18.35 -1.58
CA PRO A 32 1.75 -18.56 -2.51
C PRO A 32 2.19 -19.50 -3.64
N SER A 33 1.31 -20.40 -4.05
CA SER A 33 1.62 -21.60 -4.85
C SER A 33 2.43 -21.37 -6.14
N TRP A 34 2.55 -20.12 -6.58
CA TRP A 34 3.13 -19.62 -7.83
C TRP A 34 4.38 -18.75 -7.66
N GLU A 35 4.78 -18.39 -6.43
CA GLU A 35 6.18 -18.02 -6.18
C GLU A 35 7.11 -19.22 -6.42
N ARG A 36 6.53 -20.43 -6.48
CA ARG A 36 7.16 -21.65 -6.97
C ARG A 36 7.33 -21.56 -8.49
N GLU A 37 8.55 -21.80 -8.98
CA GLU A 37 8.97 -21.61 -10.38
C GLU A 37 8.12 -22.34 -11.45
N GLU A 38 7.26 -23.27 -11.06
CA GLU A 38 6.50 -24.16 -11.96
C GLU A 38 5.04 -23.73 -12.23
N ALA A 39 4.54 -22.67 -11.59
CA ALA A 39 3.16 -22.25 -11.82
C ALA A 39 2.95 -21.70 -13.24
N THR A 40 1.82 -22.08 -13.83
CA THR A 40 1.39 -21.64 -15.17
C THR A 40 0.02 -20.98 -15.06
N TYR A 41 -0.48 -20.32 -16.10
CA TYR A 41 -1.88 -19.88 -16.16
C TYR A 41 -2.34 -19.67 -17.60
N THR A 42 -3.66 -19.64 -17.82
CA THR A 42 -4.32 -19.57 -19.13
C THR A 42 -5.32 -18.41 -19.16
N LYS A 43 -5.91 -18.12 -20.33
CA LYS A 43 -7.00 -17.14 -20.45
C LYS A 43 -8.22 -17.46 -19.58
N ASP A 44 -8.51 -18.74 -19.35
CA ASP A 44 -9.67 -19.15 -18.54
C ASP A 44 -9.40 -18.87 -17.06
N ASP A 45 -8.16 -19.09 -16.60
CA ASP A 45 -7.71 -18.70 -15.26
C ASP A 45 -7.82 -17.17 -15.07
N VAL A 46 -7.50 -16.38 -16.12
CA VAL A 46 -7.62 -14.91 -16.13
C VAL A 46 -9.07 -14.46 -16.01
N LEU A 47 -9.96 -14.99 -16.85
CA LEU A 47 -11.39 -14.67 -16.81
C LEU A 47 -11.97 -14.96 -15.41
N GLN A 48 -11.67 -16.14 -14.88
CA GLN A 48 -12.22 -16.59 -13.61
C GLN A 48 -11.68 -15.80 -12.43
N THR A 49 -10.40 -15.43 -12.46
CA THR A 49 -9.81 -14.53 -11.46
C THR A 49 -10.47 -13.15 -11.52
N GLN A 50 -10.69 -12.60 -12.72
CA GLN A 50 -11.34 -11.31 -12.90
C GLN A 50 -12.78 -11.31 -12.36
N LEU A 51 -13.52 -12.43 -12.47
CA LEU A 51 -14.88 -12.55 -11.97
C LEU A 51 -14.99 -12.49 -10.44
N LEU A 52 -13.88 -12.58 -9.70
CA LEU A 52 -13.87 -12.41 -8.24
C LEU A 52 -13.94 -10.94 -7.82
N PHE A 53 -13.47 -10.04 -8.68
CA PHE A 53 -13.45 -8.63 -8.36
C PHE A 53 -14.85 -8.00 -8.49
N TYR A 54 -15.11 -6.95 -7.72
CA TYR A 54 -16.29 -6.13 -7.93
C TYR A 54 -16.18 -5.47 -9.31
N PRO A 55 -17.28 -5.48 -10.10
CA PRO A 55 -17.35 -4.59 -11.24
C PRO A 55 -17.17 -3.16 -10.74
N ASN A 56 -16.58 -2.29 -11.57
CA ASN A 56 -16.36 -0.86 -11.30
C ASN A 56 -15.18 -0.45 -10.39
N GLU A 57 -14.43 -1.38 -9.79
CA GLU A 57 -13.41 -1.04 -8.77
C GLU A 57 -11.95 -1.18 -9.26
N GLY A 58 -11.61 -0.57 -10.41
CA GLY A 58 -10.22 -0.28 -10.78
C GLY A 58 -9.35 -1.47 -11.24
N ASN A 59 -9.93 -2.63 -11.53
CA ASN A 59 -9.24 -3.81 -12.08
C ASN A 59 -9.28 -3.79 -13.62
N LEU A 60 -8.13 -4.04 -14.24
CA LEU A 60 -7.93 -3.95 -15.69
C LEU A 60 -7.42 -5.27 -16.28
N LEU A 61 -7.93 -5.59 -17.48
CA LEU A 61 -7.48 -6.71 -18.29
C LEU A 61 -6.57 -6.19 -19.41
N MET A 62 -5.31 -6.60 -19.39
CA MET A 62 -4.35 -6.33 -20.47
C MET A 62 -4.24 -7.56 -21.38
N ILE A 63 -4.33 -7.34 -22.69
CA ILE A 63 -4.25 -8.38 -23.71
C ILE A 63 -3.20 -7.98 -24.76
N PHE A 64 -2.23 -8.86 -25.02
CA PHE A 64 -1.39 -8.78 -26.21
C PHE A 64 -2.11 -9.47 -27.37
N ASP A 65 -2.39 -8.71 -28.42
CA ASP A 65 -3.01 -9.21 -29.65
C ASP A 65 -1.93 -9.69 -30.63
N SER A 66 -1.99 -10.98 -30.98
CA SER A 66 -1.00 -11.62 -31.84
C SER A 66 -0.92 -11.03 -33.24
N ASP A 67 -2.06 -10.64 -33.81
CA ASP A 67 -2.13 -10.21 -35.21
C ASP A 67 -1.53 -8.82 -35.40
N SER A 68 -1.91 -7.88 -34.54
CA SER A 68 -1.40 -6.51 -34.58
C SER A 68 -0.04 -6.34 -33.91
N GLY A 69 0.33 -7.25 -33.00
CA GLY A 69 1.48 -7.09 -32.13
C GLY A 69 1.34 -5.93 -31.14
N LYS A 70 0.10 -5.58 -30.77
CA LYS A 70 -0.22 -4.45 -29.87
C LYS A 70 -0.84 -4.93 -28.57
N PHE A 71 -0.73 -4.10 -27.53
CA PHE A 71 -1.46 -4.31 -26.27
C PHE A 71 -2.79 -3.56 -26.28
N TYR A 72 -3.83 -4.23 -25.81
CA TYR A 72 -5.16 -3.68 -25.60
C TYR A 72 -5.51 -3.86 -24.13
N THR A 73 -5.79 -2.76 -23.46
CA THR A 73 -6.24 -2.78 -22.07
C THR A 73 -7.72 -2.47 -22.02
N TYR A 74 -8.44 -3.25 -21.24
CA TYR A 74 -9.86 -3.14 -21.03
C TYR A 74 -10.17 -2.81 -19.58
N ASN A 75 -11.18 -1.98 -19.38
CA ASN A 75 -11.67 -1.59 -18.08
C ASN A 75 -13.19 -1.66 -18.01
N ASP A 76 -13.69 -1.49 -16.79
CA ASP A 76 -15.09 -1.18 -16.53
C ASP A 76 -15.35 0.33 -16.78
N PRO A 77 -16.38 0.74 -17.56
CA PRO A 77 -16.71 2.13 -17.91
C PRO A 77 -16.80 3.14 -16.74
N SER A 78 -17.08 2.66 -15.54
CA SER A 78 -17.50 3.43 -14.35
C SER A 78 -16.35 3.97 -13.48
N ILE A 79 -15.08 3.72 -13.85
CA ILE A 79 -13.92 4.15 -13.06
C ILE A 79 -13.92 5.70 -12.92
N PHE A 80 -14.07 6.16 -11.67
CA PHE A 80 -14.24 7.57 -11.29
C PHE A 80 -12.95 8.41 -11.44
N ASP A 81 -11.77 7.76 -11.47
CA ASP A 81 -10.48 8.40 -11.71
C ASP A 81 -9.74 7.74 -12.88
N LYS A 82 -9.92 8.32 -14.06
CA LYS A 82 -9.33 7.80 -15.31
C LYS A 82 -7.82 8.01 -15.38
N SER A 83 -7.19 8.78 -14.49
CA SER A 83 -5.79 9.24 -14.63
C SER A 83 -4.75 8.29 -14.04
N HIS A 84 -5.00 7.72 -12.85
CA HIS A 84 -4.06 6.86 -12.14
C HIS A 84 -3.70 5.55 -12.89
N PRO A 85 -4.62 4.84 -13.55
CA PRO A 85 -4.27 3.61 -14.26
C PRO A 85 -3.47 3.86 -15.55
N GLN A 86 -3.40 5.10 -16.06
CA GLN A 86 -2.74 5.40 -17.36
C GLN A 86 -1.23 5.20 -17.27
N THR A 87 -0.61 5.81 -16.27
CA THR A 87 0.84 5.72 -16.03
C THR A 87 1.26 4.29 -15.72
N ILE A 88 0.46 3.57 -14.92
CA ILE A 88 0.68 2.15 -14.62
C ILE A 88 0.62 1.33 -15.90
N ASN A 89 -0.45 1.49 -16.69
CA ASN A 89 -0.63 0.75 -17.93
C ASN A 89 0.50 1.00 -18.92
N PHE A 90 0.87 2.26 -19.13
CA PHE A 90 1.98 2.63 -20.00
C PHE A 90 3.29 2.00 -19.52
N MET A 91 3.62 2.11 -18.23
CA MET A 91 4.82 1.52 -17.65
C MET A 91 4.89 -0.01 -17.87
N LEU A 92 3.79 -0.72 -17.61
CA LEU A 92 3.71 -2.16 -17.81
C LEU A 92 3.94 -2.54 -19.27
N VAL A 93 3.24 -1.89 -20.21
CA VAL A 93 3.39 -2.17 -21.64
C VAL A 93 4.81 -1.91 -22.12
N GLN A 94 5.38 -0.75 -21.76
CA GLN A 94 6.73 -0.39 -22.17
C GLN A 94 7.79 -1.34 -21.58
N SER A 95 7.60 -1.76 -20.32
CA SER A 95 8.45 -2.79 -19.70
C SER A 95 8.36 -4.13 -20.41
N LEU A 96 7.16 -4.53 -20.86
CA LEU A 96 6.96 -5.79 -21.58
C LEU A 96 7.67 -5.77 -22.94
N TYR A 97 7.52 -4.70 -23.73
CA TYR A 97 8.24 -4.58 -25.00
C TYR A 97 9.76 -4.52 -24.81
N ALA A 98 10.25 -3.70 -23.87
CA ALA A 98 11.67 -3.49 -23.67
C ALA A 98 12.38 -4.75 -23.13
N ASN A 99 11.76 -5.45 -22.18
CA ASN A 99 12.40 -6.59 -21.51
C ASN A 99 12.15 -7.93 -22.23
N PHE A 100 11.11 -8.03 -23.07
CA PHE A 100 10.75 -9.28 -23.76
C PHE A 100 10.39 -9.07 -25.24
N PRO A 101 11.25 -8.42 -26.05
CA PRO A 101 10.94 -8.06 -27.44
C PRO A 101 10.63 -9.26 -28.34
N ASP A 102 11.31 -10.41 -28.13
CA ASP A 102 11.05 -11.63 -28.89
C ASP A 102 9.66 -12.23 -28.62
N ARG A 103 9.13 -11.95 -27.42
CA ARG A 103 7.83 -12.44 -26.95
C ARG A 103 6.69 -11.54 -27.39
N PHE A 104 6.92 -10.24 -27.53
CA PHE A 104 5.90 -9.24 -27.86
C PHE A 104 6.19 -8.59 -29.20
N ARG A 105 5.93 -9.35 -30.26
CA ARG A 105 6.05 -8.95 -31.67
C ARG A 105 4.88 -9.50 -32.49
N PRO A 106 4.54 -8.89 -33.64
CA PRO A 106 3.50 -9.43 -34.51
C PRO A 106 3.72 -10.90 -34.85
N GLY A 107 2.65 -11.70 -34.76
CA GLY A 107 2.65 -13.15 -34.94
C GLY A 107 3.08 -13.97 -33.72
N ALA A 108 3.51 -13.34 -32.62
CA ALA A 108 3.79 -14.06 -31.38
C ALA A 108 2.49 -14.51 -30.68
N PRO A 109 2.50 -15.62 -29.90
CA PRO A 109 1.30 -16.10 -29.22
C PRO A 109 0.63 -15.04 -28.32
N PRO A 110 -0.69 -15.08 -28.10
CA PRO A 110 -1.38 -14.08 -27.31
C PRO A 110 -0.93 -14.12 -25.85
N PHE A 111 -1.20 -13.05 -25.10
CA PHE A 111 -0.86 -12.95 -23.68
C PHE A 111 -1.93 -12.16 -22.94
N GLN A 112 -2.22 -12.56 -21.71
CA GLN A 112 -3.17 -11.86 -20.85
C GLN A 112 -2.60 -11.66 -19.44
N LEU A 113 -2.93 -10.51 -18.85
CA LEU A 113 -2.49 -10.09 -17.52
C LEU A 113 -3.57 -9.26 -16.85
N LEU A 114 -3.78 -9.51 -15.55
CA LEU A 114 -4.60 -8.65 -14.70
C LEU A 114 -3.71 -7.71 -13.90
N PHE A 115 -4.14 -6.45 -13.81
CA PHE A 115 -3.57 -5.50 -12.88
C PHE A 115 -4.64 -4.57 -12.33
N SER A 116 -4.40 -4.02 -11.16
CA SER A 116 -5.32 -3.12 -10.47
C SER A 116 -4.61 -1.85 -10.04
N ALA A 117 -5.28 -0.73 -10.27
CA ALA A 117 -4.88 0.59 -9.79
C ALA A 117 -5.73 1.06 -8.61
N ALA A 118 -6.60 0.19 -8.07
CA ALA A 118 -7.37 0.48 -6.87
C ALA A 118 -6.46 0.60 -5.64
N ASP A 119 -6.92 1.31 -4.61
CA ASP A 119 -6.20 1.43 -3.34
C ASP A 119 -6.04 0.07 -2.64
N TYR A 120 -6.94 -0.88 -2.94
CA TYR A 120 -6.95 -2.22 -2.36
C TYR A 120 -7.58 -3.25 -3.32
N PRO A 121 -7.25 -4.56 -3.22
CA PRO A 121 -7.97 -5.62 -3.93
C PRO A 121 -9.47 -5.66 -3.63
N SER A 122 -10.24 -5.12 -4.57
CA SER A 122 -11.70 -5.08 -4.56
C SER A 122 -12.35 -6.43 -4.86
N ILE A 123 -12.14 -7.42 -3.99
CA ILE A 123 -12.59 -8.80 -4.21
C ILE A 123 -13.89 -9.08 -3.46
N ASP A 124 -14.92 -9.53 -4.17
CA ASP A 124 -16.21 -9.92 -3.58
C ASP A 124 -16.11 -11.24 -2.81
N LEU A 125 -15.75 -11.11 -1.53
CA LEU A 125 -15.64 -12.24 -0.59
C LEU A 125 -16.98 -12.94 -0.31
N LYS A 126 -18.12 -12.35 -0.70
CA LYS A 126 -19.45 -12.96 -0.53
C LYS A 126 -19.80 -13.91 -1.69
N LYS A 127 -18.99 -13.97 -2.76
CA LYS A 127 -19.11 -15.00 -3.81
C LYS A 127 -18.69 -16.36 -3.26
N THR A 128 -19.69 -17.15 -2.85
CA THR A 128 -19.56 -18.43 -2.14
C THR A 128 -19.19 -19.64 -3.02
N GLN A 129 -19.01 -19.46 -4.34
CA GLN A 129 -18.77 -20.56 -5.28
C GLN A 129 -17.35 -20.51 -5.86
N ILE A 130 -16.36 -20.53 -4.99
CA ILE A 130 -14.96 -20.63 -5.40
C ILE A 130 -14.53 -22.09 -5.24
N PRO A 131 -14.34 -22.86 -6.34
CA PRO A 131 -13.92 -24.26 -6.25
C PRO A 131 -12.54 -24.39 -5.61
N ALA A 132 -12.35 -25.40 -4.76
CA ALA A 132 -11.08 -25.61 -4.04
C ALA A 132 -9.91 -26.04 -4.96
N ASP A 133 -10.22 -26.52 -6.16
CA ASP A 133 -9.29 -26.92 -7.22
C ASP A 133 -9.01 -25.80 -8.24
N PHE A 134 -9.51 -24.59 -7.98
CA PHE A 134 -9.43 -23.49 -8.92
C PHE A 134 -8.01 -22.90 -9.01
N LYS A 135 -7.60 -22.58 -10.24
CA LYS A 135 -6.29 -22.02 -10.54
C LYS A 135 -6.44 -20.56 -10.92
N TYR A 136 -5.75 -19.69 -10.19
CA TYR A 136 -5.86 -18.25 -10.39
C TYR A 136 -4.70 -17.71 -11.23
N ALA A 137 -5.01 -16.68 -12.02
CA ALA A 137 -4.03 -15.92 -12.76
C ALA A 137 -3.43 -14.81 -11.87
N PRO A 138 -2.13 -14.47 -12.02
CA PRO A 138 -1.49 -13.40 -11.27
C PRO A 138 -2.19 -12.04 -11.47
N VAL A 139 -2.35 -11.30 -10.36
CA VAL A 139 -2.88 -9.93 -10.34
C VAL A 139 -1.80 -8.99 -9.80
N LEU A 140 -1.45 -7.98 -10.59
CA LEU A 140 -0.53 -6.92 -10.16
C LEU A 140 -1.30 -5.80 -9.46
N GLN A 141 -1.11 -5.62 -8.16
CA GLN A 141 -1.81 -4.60 -7.37
C GLN A 141 -0.90 -3.40 -7.12
N PHE A 142 -1.24 -2.22 -7.65
CA PHE A 142 -0.46 -0.98 -7.44
C PHE A 142 -0.90 -0.16 -6.23
N GLY A 143 -1.92 -0.65 -5.51
CA GLY A 143 -2.24 -0.25 -4.14
C GLY A 143 -1.78 -1.29 -3.12
N THR A 144 -2.38 -1.26 -1.94
CA THR A 144 -2.02 -2.13 -0.83
C THR A 144 -2.58 -3.55 -1.04
N VAL A 145 -1.89 -4.60 -0.56
CA VAL A 145 -2.38 -6.01 -0.61
C VAL A 145 -2.60 -6.61 0.77
N LEU A 146 -3.56 -7.55 0.90
CA LEU A 146 -3.78 -8.28 2.16
C LEU A 146 -2.82 -9.46 2.21
N SER A 147 -2.10 -9.56 3.32
CA SER A 147 -1.24 -10.66 3.68
C SER A 147 -2.06 -11.94 3.80
N THR A 148 -1.42 -13.05 3.42
CA THR A 148 -1.91 -14.40 3.62
C THR A 148 -2.32 -14.69 5.07
N GLY A 149 -3.38 -15.46 5.27
CA GLY A 149 -3.93 -15.85 6.57
C GLY A 149 -5.09 -14.97 7.04
N MET A 150 -5.43 -13.93 6.27
CA MET A 150 -6.57 -13.07 6.57
C MET A 150 -7.91 -13.75 6.20
N SER A 151 -7.97 -14.39 5.05
CA SER A 151 -9.16 -15.10 4.59
C SER A 151 -8.76 -16.29 3.72
N PRO A 152 -9.28 -17.51 3.97
CA PRO A 152 -9.06 -18.66 3.10
C PRO A 152 -9.49 -18.43 1.63
N LEU A 153 -10.33 -17.43 1.35
CA LEU A 153 -10.75 -17.07 0.00
C LEU A 153 -9.69 -16.22 -0.74
N LEU A 154 -8.90 -15.44 -0.01
CA LEU A 154 -7.89 -14.55 -0.59
C LEU A 154 -6.52 -15.21 -0.70
N ASP A 155 -6.19 -16.07 0.26
CA ASP A 155 -4.89 -16.76 0.32
C ASP A 155 -4.52 -17.52 -0.97
N PRO A 156 -5.46 -18.11 -1.73
CA PRO A 156 -5.15 -18.77 -3.00
C PRO A 156 -4.87 -17.80 -4.17
N ILE A 157 -5.31 -16.54 -4.09
CA ILE A 157 -5.25 -15.60 -5.21
C ILE A 157 -3.85 -14.97 -5.26
N PRO A 158 -3.14 -15.08 -6.41
CA PRO A 158 -1.80 -14.57 -6.64
C PRO A 158 -1.76 -13.05 -6.82
N ILE A 159 -2.02 -12.30 -5.75
CA ILE A 159 -1.95 -10.83 -5.78
C ILE A 159 -0.57 -10.40 -5.34
N LYS A 160 0.13 -9.66 -6.22
CA LYS A 160 1.44 -9.09 -5.91
C LYS A 160 1.34 -7.58 -5.79
N GLU A 161 1.75 -7.08 -4.64
CA GLU A 161 1.99 -5.66 -4.42
C GLU A 161 3.05 -5.15 -5.39
N MET A 162 2.74 -4.05 -6.06
CA MET A 162 3.61 -3.38 -7.02
C MET A 162 3.99 -2.00 -6.47
N PRO A 163 5.10 -1.42 -6.93
CA PRO A 163 5.49 -0.09 -6.52
C PRO A 163 4.42 0.95 -6.83
N SER A 164 4.12 1.83 -5.87
CA SER A 164 3.08 2.87 -6.01
C SER A 164 3.21 3.67 -7.30
N SER A 165 2.06 4.04 -7.87
CA SER A 165 1.96 4.89 -9.06
C SER A 165 2.76 6.19 -8.96
N LYS A 166 2.97 6.72 -7.74
CA LYS A 166 3.74 7.94 -7.51
C LYS A 166 5.24 7.79 -7.77
N ILE A 167 5.80 6.58 -7.73
CA ILE A 167 7.23 6.34 -8.00
C ILE A 167 7.48 5.77 -9.39
N ILE A 168 6.43 5.40 -10.12
CA ILE A 168 6.54 4.81 -11.46
C ILE A 168 7.27 5.72 -12.43
N GLY A 169 7.08 7.04 -12.36
CA GLY A 169 7.81 7.99 -13.22
C GLY A 169 9.33 7.90 -13.04
N CYS A 170 9.81 7.74 -11.80
CA CYS A 170 11.22 7.50 -11.51
C CYS A 170 11.72 6.17 -12.08
N LEU A 171 10.93 5.10 -11.89
CA LEU A 171 11.28 3.77 -12.37
C LEU A 171 11.33 3.72 -13.92
N ALA A 172 10.41 4.41 -14.60
CA ALA A 172 10.39 4.51 -16.05
C ALA A 172 11.59 5.28 -16.60
N LYS A 173 11.96 6.40 -15.95
CA LYS A 173 13.14 7.17 -16.32
C LYS A 173 14.41 6.35 -16.19
N LEU A 174 14.59 5.66 -15.07
CA LEU A 174 15.83 4.91 -14.80
C LEU A 174 15.90 3.59 -15.54
N GLY A 175 14.80 2.83 -15.58
CA GLY A 175 14.77 1.48 -16.15
C GLY A 175 14.50 1.42 -17.66
N LEU A 176 13.83 2.43 -18.21
CA LEU A 176 13.40 2.46 -19.62
C LEU A 176 13.87 3.71 -20.39
N ASN A 177 14.53 4.66 -19.70
CA ASN A 177 14.83 5.98 -20.27
C ASN A 177 13.59 6.70 -20.84
N LEU A 178 12.45 6.56 -20.15
CA LEU A 178 11.19 7.19 -20.53
C LEU A 178 10.83 8.32 -19.57
N HIS A 179 10.49 9.48 -20.11
CA HIS A 179 9.96 10.60 -19.32
C HIS A 179 8.44 10.50 -19.25
N ILE A 180 7.93 10.10 -18.08
CA ILE A 180 6.50 10.07 -17.79
C ILE A 180 6.17 11.20 -16.81
N ARG A 181 5.04 11.89 -17.03
CA ARG A 181 4.57 12.96 -16.14
C ARG A 181 4.36 12.44 -14.71
N GLY A 182 4.92 13.13 -13.71
CA GLY A 182 4.84 12.73 -12.29
C GLY A 182 5.98 11.79 -11.86
N GLY A 183 7.23 12.26 -11.91
CA GLY A 183 8.43 11.46 -11.64
C GLY A 183 9.58 12.30 -11.07
N CYS A 184 10.74 11.68 -10.91
CA CYS A 184 11.93 12.18 -10.19
C CYS A 184 12.40 13.63 -10.48
N ASP A 185 11.99 14.21 -11.61
CA ASP A 185 12.37 15.57 -12.04
C ASP A 185 11.29 16.63 -11.81
N SER A 186 10.13 16.29 -11.25
CA SER A 186 9.14 17.30 -10.87
C SER A 186 9.50 17.90 -9.52
N ASP A 187 9.20 19.19 -9.33
CA ASP A 187 9.18 19.85 -8.01
C ASP A 187 8.26 19.13 -6.99
N ASP A 188 7.39 18.23 -7.47
CA ASP A 188 6.59 17.26 -6.71
C ASP A 188 7.37 15.98 -6.33
N ASN A 189 8.72 15.96 -6.35
CA ASN A 189 9.49 14.81 -5.91
C ASN A 189 9.27 14.60 -4.41
N PHE A 190 8.28 13.77 -4.12
CA PHE A 190 7.73 13.55 -2.81
C PHE A 190 8.79 13.18 -1.78
N PHE A 191 9.79 12.42 -2.20
CA PHE A 191 10.89 12.04 -1.33
C PHE A 191 11.89 13.18 -1.06
N GLN A 192 12.05 14.16 -1.96
CA GLN A 192 12.94 15.31 -1.70
C GLN A 192 12.42 16.16 -0.55
N SER A 193 11.09 16.34 -0.46
CA SER A 193 10.46 17.06 0.65
C SER A 193 10.71 16.43 2.02
N TRP A 194 11.09 15.14 2.05
CA TRP A 194 11.46 14.39 3.25
C TRP A 194 12.98 14.35 3.50
N SER A 195 13.78 14.73 2.51
CA SER A 195 15.24 14.69 2.60
C SER A 195 15.87 16.01 3.07
N ASP A 196 15.10 17.11 3.04
CA ASP A 196 15.52 18.44 3.49
C ASP A 196 15.59 18.54 5.03
N GLN A 197 16.58 17.86 5.60
CA GLN A 197 16.80 17.76 7.04
C GLN A 197 17.59 18.92 7.66
N GLU A 198 17.89 19.99 6.91
CA GLU A 198 18.77 21.08 7.38
C GLU A 198 18.22 21.88 8.57
N ASN A 199 16.96 21.64 9.00
CA ASN A 199 16.34 22.33 10.14
C ASN A 199 15.49 21.43 11.05
N GLU A 200 15.72 20.12 11.06
CA GLU A 200 14.98 19.22 11.94
C GLU A 200 15.45 19.34 13.41
N PRO A 201 14.52 19.29 14.40
CA PRO A 201 14.90 19.25 15.80
C PRO A 201 15.74 18.01 16.13
N LEU A 202 16.67 18.13 17.07
CA LEU A 202 17.43 16.98 17.58
C LEU A 202 16.50 16.10 18.43
N TRP A 203 16.74 14.78 18.45
CA TRP A 203 15.95 13.82 19.23
C TRP A 203 15.70 14.25 20.69
N LYS A 204 16.74 14.77 21.34
CA LYS A 204 16.70 15.27 22.73
C LYS A 204 15.73 16.45 22.94
N ASP A 205 15.42 17.20 21.88
CA ASP A 205 14.57 18.39 21.92
C ASP A 205 13.11 18.06 21.54
N LEU A 206 12.84 16.82 21.12
CA LEU A 206 11.50 16.34 20.80
C LEU A 206 10.67 16.08 22.05
N LYS A 207 9.36 16.30 21.95
CA LYS A 207 8.38 16.05 23.01
C LYS A 207 8.19 14.54 23.22
N PRO A 208 8.31 14.02 24.46
CA PRO A 208 8.09 12.61 24.79
C PRO A 208 6.59 12.29 24.85
N GLN A 209 5.91 12.41 23.72
CA GLN A 209 4.47 12.20 23.59
C GLN A 209 4.18 11.50 22.28
N LEU A 210 3.29 10.50 22.32
CA LEU A 210 2.77 9.84 21.15
C LEU A 210 1.73 10.72 20.46
N ILE A 211 1.81 10.85 19.13
CA ILE A 211 0.93 11.71 18.35
C ILE A 211 0.25 10.93 17.21
N TRP A 212 -1.04 11.20 16.99
CA TRP A 212 -1.76 10.80 15.79
C TRP A 212 -2.75 11.86 15.33
N ARG A 213 -2.84 12.03 14.02
CA ARG A 213 -3.82 12.88 13.34
C ARG A 213 -4.30 12.14 12.09
N GLY A 214 -5.60 12.02 11.90
CA GLY A 214 -6.17 11.43 10.69
C GLY A 214 -7.67 11.56 10.59
N SER A 215 -8.24 11.19 9.45
CA SER A 215 -9.69 11.19 9.25
C SER A 215 -10.38 10.02 9.97
N ASP A 216 -11.68 10.14 10.20
CA ASP A 216 -12.54 9.09 10.75
C ASP A 216 -13.05 8.15 9.63
N GLU A 217 -12.15 7.28 9.18
CA GLU A 217 -12.36 6.32 8.08
C GLU A 217 -12.73 4.92 8.60
N THR A 218 -13.26 4.08 7.70
CA THR A 218 -13.45 2.64 7.95
C THR A 218 -12.10 1.93 8.16
N PHE A 219 -12.15 0.67 8.62
CA PHE A 219 -10.96 -0.17 8.78
C PHE A 219 -11.09 -1.41 7.91
N LEU A 220 -10.24 -1.52 6.89
CA LEU A 220 -10.21 -2.67 5.98
C LEU A 220 -11.63 -3.01 5.48
N ASP A 221 -12.33 -2.02 4.91
CA ASP A 221 -13.74 -1.86 4.42
C ASP A 221 -14.80 -2.98 4.60
N ARG A 222 -14.39 -4.23 4.72
CA ARG A 222 -15.21 -5.44 4.86
C ARG A 222 -14.93 -6.31 6.09
N PHE A 223 -14.23 -5.81 7.10
CA PHE A 223 -14.28 -6.44 8.43
C PHE A 223 -15.56 -6.03 9.17
N ASP A 224 -16.66 -6.72 8.85
CA ASP A 224 -18.04 -6.55 9.36
C ASP A 224 -18.21 -6.65 10.90
N ILE A 225 -17.13 -6.71 11.70
CA ILE A 225 -17.17 -6.94 13.16
C ILE A 225 -16.71 -5.75 14.01
N LEU A 226 -16.21 -4.67 13.41
CA LEU A 226 -15.72 -3.50 14.16
C LEU A 226 -16.64 -2.29 13.95
N PHE A 227 -16.80 -1.49 15.00
CA PHE A 227 -17.84 -0.47 15.11
C PHE A 227 -17.30 0.97 15.17
N LYS A 228 -18.08 1.88 14.58
CA LYS A 228 -17.91 3.34 14.64
C LYS A 228 -18.99 3.98 15.54
N PRO A 229 -18.60 4.66 16.63
CA PRO A 229 -19.51 5.41 17.50
C PRO A 229 -20.53 6.29 16.77
N GLY A 230 -21.80 6.23 17.19
CA GLY A 230 -22.89 7.06 16.68
C GLY A 230 -23.56 6.59 15.38
N TYR A 231 -23.11 5.48 14.76
CA TYR A 231 -23.71 4.93 13.54
C TYR A 231 -24.66 3.74 13.74
N ALA A 232 -24.62 3.08 14.91
CA ALA A 232 -25.56 2.03 15.30
C ALA A 232 -26.33 2.46 16.55
N GLU A 233 -27.64 2.24 16.56
CA GLU A 233 -28.53 2.55 17.70
C GLU A 233 -28.22 1.73 18.96
N ASP A 234 -27.32 0.74 18.87
CA ASP A 234 -27.12 -0.29 19.89
C ASP A 234 -26.24 0.14 21.09
N PHE A 235 -25.47 1.23 20.99
CA PHE A 235 -24.58 1.69 22.07
C PHE A 235 -24.63 3.22 22.27
N PRO A 236 -25.50 3.73 23.16
CA PRO A 236 -25.58 5.16 23.44
C PRO A 236 -24.34 5.63 24.22
N ILE A 237 -23.64 6.63 23.69
CA ILE A 237 -22.61 7.36 24.45
C ILE A 237 -23.28 8.36 25.38
N VAL A 238 -22.82 8.43 26.63
CA VAL A 238 -23.25 9.42 27.61
C VAL A 238 -22.38 10.67 27.50
N TYR A 239 -22.99 11.80 27.13
CA TYR A 239 -22.30 13.08 26.87
C TYR A 239 -22.38 14.09 28.01
N ASP A 240 -22.62 13.65 29.26
CA ASP A 240 -22.77 14.58 30.40
C ASP A 240 -21.50 15.37 30.71
N ASN A 241 -20.34 14.73 30.57
CA ASN A 241 -19.02 15.31 30.80
C ASN A 241 -17.93 14.38 30.23
N LYS A 242 -16.68 14.86 30.22
CA LYS A 242 -15.51 14.15 29.70
C LYS A 242 -15.34 12.74 30.27
N GLN A 243 -15.58 12.54 31.57
CA GLN A 243 -15.46 11.23 32.21
C GLN A 243 -16.56 10.27 31.72
N SER A 244 -17.81 10.73 31.64
CA SER A 244 -18.93 9.92 31.14
C SER A 244 -18.72 9.46 29.69
N VAL A 245 -18.11 10.31 28.84
CA VAL A 245 -17.73 9.94 27.47
C VAL A 245 -16.66 8.87 27.48
N LEU A 246 -15.61 9.04 28.29
CA LEU A 246 -14.53 8.06 28.41
C LEU A 246 -15.07 6.70 28.89
N ASP A 247 -15.87 6.68 29.95
CA ASP A 247 -16.46 5.46 30.51
C ASP A 247 -17.32 4.73 29.47
N SER A 248 -18.11 5.49 28.68
CA SER A 248 -18.92 4.95 27.59
C SER A 248 -18.06 4.29 26.51
N LEU A 249 -17.01 4.97 26.03
CA LEU A 249 -16.10 4.45 25.01
C LEU A 249 -15.29 3.24 25.50
N MET A 250 -14.83 3.27 26.76
CA MET A 250 -14.08 2.17 27.36
C MET A 250 -14.94 0.91 27.53
N SER A 251 -16.24 1.07 27.82
CA SER A 251 -17.16 -0.08 27.95
C SER A 251 -17.32 -0.89 26.66
N VAL A 252 -17.00 -0.30 25.51
CA VAL A 252 -17.07 -0.91 24.18
C VAL A 252 -15.72 -0.94 23.46
N TYR A 253 -14.60 -0.75 24.17
CA TYR A 253 -13.28 -0.56 23.59
C TYR A 253 -12.89 -1.65 22.59
N ASP A 254 -13.14 -2.92 22.95
CA ASP A 254 -12.82 -4.09 22.12
C ASP A 254 -13.68 -4.20 20.85
N MET A 255 -14.74 -3.41 20.73
CA MET A 255 -15.58 -3.32 19.53
C MET A 255 -15.25 -2.10 18.67
N LEU A 256 -14.51 -1.12 19.20
CA LEU A 256 -14.14 0.08 18.45
C LEU A 256 -13.17 -0.22 17.30
N LEU A 257 -13.31 0.54 16.21
CA LEU A 257 -12.29 0.64 15.16
C LEU A 257 -10.94 1.12 15.74
N PRO A 258 -9.79 0.74 15.13
CA PRO A 258 -8.47 1.12 15.66
C PRO A 258 -8.25 2.62 15.88
N ARG A 259 -8.77 3.47 14.97
CA ARG A 259 -8.68 4.94 15.12
C ARG A 259 -9.49 5.45 16.31
N TRP A 260 -10.67 4.87 16.53
CA TRP A 260 -11.49 5.18 17.71
C TRP A 260 -10.85 4.67 19.00
N ARG A 261 -10.22 3.48 18.99
CA ARG A 261 -9.42 3.02 20.14
C ARG A 261 -8.29 3.96 20.49
N ALA A 262 -7.58 4.48 19.49
CA ALA A 262 -6.50 5.44 19.72
C ALA A 262 -7.02 6.75 20.34
N VAL A 263 -8.12 7.28 19.81
CA VAL A 263 -8.77 8.48 20.36
C VAL A 263 -9.28 8.22 21.78
N THR A 264 -9.83 7.05 22.07
CA THR A 264 -10.24 6.66 23.44
C THR A 264 -9.05 6.60 24.40
N LEU A 265 -7.92 5.99 23.99
CA LEU A 265 -6.69 5.97 24.79
C LEU A 265 -6.10 7.37 25.00
N SER A 266 -6.22 8.26 24.01
CA SER A 266 -5.82 9.66 24.15
C SER A 266 -6.72 10.42 25.11
N LEU A 267 -8.03 10.18 25.07
CA LEU A 267 -8.98 10.75 26.03
C LEU A 267 -8.68 10.26 27.46
N GLU A 268 -8.37 8.99 27.64
CA GLU A 268 -7.91 8.43 28.92
C GLU A 268 -6.62 9.13 29.40
N ALA A 269 -5.65 9.31 28.50
CA ALA A 269 -4.41 10.02 28.80
C ALA A 269 -4.66 11.46 29.28
N ASP A 270 -5.57 12.18 28.60
CA ASP A 270 -5.95 13.55 28.92
C ASP A 270 -6.69 13.65 30.27
N VAL A 271 -7.64 12.75 30.53
CA VAL A 271 -8.35 12.67 31.83
C VAL A 271 -7.36 12.45 32.98
N ASN A 272 -6.42 11.53 32.81
CA ASN A 272 -5.39 11.23 33.81
C ASN A 272 -4.43 12.41 34.02
N ALA A 273 -4.02 13.09 32.94
CA ALA A 273 -3.19 14.30 33.05
C ALA A 273 -3.96 15.42 33.77
N GLN A 274 -5.23 15.62 33.43
CA GLN A 274 -6.10 16.60 34.09
C GLN A 274 -6.27 16.34 35.59
N ALA A 275 -6.46 15.09 36.00
CA ALA A 275 -6.59 14.70 37.40
C ALA A 275 -5.33 15.04 38.23
N ASN A 276 -4.15 15.01 37.60
CA ASN A 276 -2.88 15.39 38.22
C ASN A 276 -2.49 16.86 37.95
N GLY A 277 -3.45 17.70 37.53
CA GLY A 277 -3.22 19.12 37.26
C GLY A 277 -2.27 19.41 36.10
N TYR A 278 -2.12 18.47 35.16
CA TYR A 278 -1.16 18.50 34.05
C TYR A 278 0.29 18.66 34.51
N SER A 279 0.64 18.07 35.65
CA SER A 279 2.04 17.97 36.11
C SER A 279 2.93 17.23 35.11
N GLU A 280 2.37 16.27 34.38
CA GLU A 280 2.93 15.64 33.21
C GLU A 280 1.96 15.81 32.03
N PRO A 281 2.45 16.00 30.79
CA PRO A 281 1.59 15.99 29.61
C PRO A 281 0.97 14.60 29.42
N PRO A 282 -0.21 14.50 28.78
CA PRO A 282 -0.77 13.20 28.44
C PRO A 282 0.21 12.43 27.55
N TRP A 283 0.42 11.14 27.83
CA TRP A 283 1.37 10.32 27.06
C TRP A 283 0.97 10.15 25.58
N PHE A 284 -0.32 10.31 25.26
CA PHE A 284 -0.87 10.15 23.92
C PHE A 284 -1.84 11.26 23.55
N ASP A 285 -1.62 11.86 22.38
CA ASP A 285 -2.49 12.86 21.75
C ASP A 285 -2.93 12.35 20.36
N ALA A 286 -4.11 11.74 20.28
CA ALA A 286 -4.72 11.23 19.06
C ALA A 286 -6.03 11.96 18.77
N LYS A 287 -6.15 12.54 17.58
CA LYS A 287 -7.31 13.36 17.22
C LYS A 287 -7.74 13.15 15.78
N PHE A 288 -9.04 13.20 15.55
CA PHE A 288 -9.58 13.26 14.20
C PHE A 288 -9.37 14.64 13.57
N ILE A 289 -8.98 14.67 12.30
CA ILE A 289 -8.82 15.89 11.51
C ILE A 289 -10.17 16.25 10.88
N THR A 290 -10.63 17.49 11.06
CA THR A 290 -11.86 17.98 10.41
C THR A 290 -11.53 19.01 9.30
N LYS A 291 -11.96 18.72 8.06
CA LYS A 291 -11.74 19.62 6.91
C LYS A 291 -12.79 20.73 6.89
N ASN A 292 -12.41 21.92 7.36
CA ASN A 292 -13.28 23.11 7.48
C ASN A 292 -14.48 22.86 8.40
N LEU A 293 -14.71 23.76 9.38
CA LEU A 293 -15.72 23.68 10.45
C LEU A 293 -17.19 23.73 9.95
N GLY A 294 -17.57 22.89 8.98
CA GLY A 294 -18.87 22.89 8.30
C GLY A 294 -19.49 21.50 8.14
N GLY A 295 -18.90 20.44 8.70
CA GLY A 295 -19.34 19.05 8.57
C GLY A 295 -19.26 18.21 9.86
N GLU A 296 -19.40 18.84 11.04
CA GLU A 296 -19.01 18.25 12.34
C GLU A 296 -20.17 17.82 13.25
N GLY A 297 -21.40 17.70 12.74
CA GLY A 297 -22.57 17.39 13.58
C GLY A 297 -22.37 16.16 14.48
N GLN A 298 -21.64 15.13 14.01
CA GLN A 298 -21.38 13.91 14.78
C GLN A 298 -20.40 14.08 15.96
N PHE A 299 -19.49 15.07 15.92
CA PHE A 299 -18.49 15.27 16.96
C PHE A 299 -18.91 16.33 18.00
N HIS A 300 -19.92 17.14 17.69
CA HIS A 300 -20.39 18.22 18.56
C HIS A 300 -20.70 17.77 19.99
N PRO A 301 -21.42 16.65 20.23
CA PRO A 301 -21.72 16.20 21.60
C PRO A 301 -20.45 15.87 22.42
N PHE A 302 -19.38 15.38 21.78
CA PHE A 302 -18.11 15.13 22.46
C PHE A 302 -17.46 16.44 22.91
N LEU A 303 -17.48 17.46 22.06
CA LEU A 303 -16.93 18.78 22.36
C LEU A 303 -17.70 19.48 23.48
N GLU A 304 -19.03 19.43 23.45
CA GLU A 304 -19.90 19.98 24.51
C GLU A 304 -19.64 19.30 25.87
N ALA A 305 -19.39 17.99 25.86
CA ALA A 305 -18.98 17.22 27.05
C ALA A 305 -17.54 17.54 27.52
N GLY A 306 -16.76 18.30 26.74
CA GLY A 306 -15.36 18.61 27.01
C GLY A 306 -14.37 17.52 26.59
N ALA A 307 -14.81 16.48 25.87
CA ALA A 307 -13.95 15.45 25.28
C ALA A 307 -13.40 15.93 23.93
N ASN A 308 -12.22 16.57 23.96
CA ASN A 308 -11.60 17.16 22.77
C ASN A 308 -10.91 16.12 21.87
N ILE A 309 -11.71 15.41 21.08
CA ILE A 309 -11.28 14.30 20.21
C ILE A 309 -10.98 14.70 18.76
N ILE A 310 -11.12 15.98 18.41
CA ILE A 310 -10.87 16.50 17.07
C ILE A 310 -9.81 17.60 17.09
N THR A 311 -9.24 17.87 15.92
CA THR A 311 -8.40 19.05 15.65
C THR A 311 -8.76 19.61 14.29
N ASP A 312 -8.42 20.88 14.09
CA ASP A 312 -8.51 21.53 12.79
C ASP A 312 -7.68 20.83 11.70
N GLY A 313 -8.11 21.03 10.46
CA GLY A 313 -7.77 20.29 9.25
C GLY A 313 -6.30 20.08 8.90
N VAL A 314 -5.36 20.75 9.57
CA VAL A 314 -3.94 20.73 9.22
C VAL A 314 -3.08 20.93 10.48
N LEU A 315 -2.59 19.84 11.07
CA LEU A 315 -1.32 19.94 11.81
C LEU A 315 -0.23 20.10 10.74
N ALA A 316 0.42 21.26 10.69
CA ALA A 316 1.50 21.44 9.72
C ALA A 316 2.56 20.36 9.94
N HIS A 317 3.15 19.81 8.88
CA HIS A 317 4.26 18.84 8.98
C HIS A 317 5.31 19.29 10.01
N LYS A 318 5.61 20.60 10.03
CA LYS A 318 6.50 21.26 11.01
C LYS A 318 6.13 21.05 12.48
N GLN A 319 4.84 20.94 12.80
CA GLN A 319 4.38 20.68 14.16
C GLN A 319 4.62 19.23 14.56
N LEU A 320 4.33 18.28 13.65
CA LEU A 320 4.61 16.85 13.86
C LEU A 320 6.10 16.59 14.11
N LEU A 321 7.01 17.31 13.44
CA LEU A 321 8.46 17.18 13.64
C LEU A 321 8.95 17.39 15.09
N ASN A 322 8.12 17.88 16.01
CA ASN A 322 8.50 18.13 17.40
C ASN A 322 8.15 16.98 18.36
N TYR A 323 7.73 15.82 17.86
CA TYR A 323 7.28 14.69 18.68
C TYR A 323 8.23 13.51 18.54
N LYS A 324 8.54 12.84 19.66
CA LYS A 324 9.38 11.64 19.66
C LYS A 324 8.68 10.44 19.04
N TYR A 325 7.36 10.35 19.20
CA TYR A 325 6.62 9.13 18.91
C TYR A 325 5.46 9.43 17.98
N HIS A 326 5.43 8.75 16.84
CA HIS A 326 4.36 8.85 15.85
C HIS A 326 3.68 7.51 15.71
N ILE A 327 2.36 7.44 15.76
CA ILE A 327 1.65 6.20 15.36
C ILE A 327 1.03 6.38 13.98
N ASP A 328 1.13 5.34 13.16
CA ASP A 328 0.40 5.26 11.90
C ASP A 328 -0.76 4.28 12.06
N LEU A 329 -1.99 4.77 11.97
CA LEU A 329 -3.21 3.98 12.18
C LEU A 329 -3.91 3.73 10.85
N SER A 330 -4.16 2.46 10.59
CA SER A 330 -4.78 1.99 9.36
C SER A 330 -6.21 2.52 9.16
N GLY A 331 -6.60 2.65 7.89
CA GLY A 331 -7.94 2.97 7.44
C GLY A 331 -8.50 1.88 6.51
N GLU A 332 -9.25 2.30 5.48
CA GLU A 332 -9.93 1.44 4.52
C GLU A 332 -9.00 0.43 3.82
N SER A 333 -7.78 0.87 3.51
CA SER A 333 -6.78 0.13 2.73
C SER A 333 -5.52 -0.19 3.54
N GLY A 334 -5.62 -0.29 4.88
CA GLY A 334 -4.45 -0.43 5.74
C GLY A 334 -3.83 0.91 6.14
N THR A 335 -2.56 0.91 6.56
CA THR A 335 -1.79 2.15 6.71
C THR A 335 -1.48 2.71 5.34
N ALA A 336 -1.68 4.01 5.13
CA ALA A 336 -1.32 4.62 3.85
C ALA A 336 0.21 4.66 3.74
N TRP A 337 0.77 4.05 2.69
CA TRP A 337 2.22 4.03 2.44
C TRP A 337 2.89 5.40 2.60
N LEU A 338 2.19 6.44 2.14
CA LEU A 338 2.60 7.84 2.21
C LEU A 338 2.83 8.30 3.65
N GLU A 339 1.87 7.98 4.52
CA GLU A 339 1.87 8.33 5.94
C GLU A 339 2.93 7.55 6.70
N THR A 340 3.07 6.25 6.39
CA THR A 340 4.10 5.39 6.96
C THR A 340 5.49 5.94 6.66
N LEU A 341 5.81 6.14 5.37
CA LEU A 341 7.12 6.64 4.95
C LEU A 341 7.38 8.07 5.41
N SER A 342 6.36 8.95 5.44
CA SER A 342 6.50 10.31 6.01
C SER A 342 6.95 10.24 7.47
N LYS A 343 6.29 9.43 8.29
CA LYS A 343 6.62 9.28 9.72
C LYS A 343 7.97 8.62 9.94
N MET A 344 8.39 7.70 9.05
CA MET A 344 9.73 7.12 9.07
C MET A 344 10.83 8.14 8.72
N ALA A 345 10.51 9.15 7.91
CA ALA A 345 11.45 10.20 7.56
C ALA A 345 11.62 11.27 8.65
N MET A 346 10.61 11.44 9.52
CA MET A 346 10.64 12.39 10.63
C MET A 346 11.70 12.02 11.68
N PRO A 347 12.18 12.98 12.49
CA PRO A 347 13.16 12.73 13.55
C PRO A 347 12.61 11.91 14.72
N GLY A 348 11.29 11.65 14.78
CA GLY A 348 10.66 10.77 15.76
C GLY A 348 10.64 9.30 15.29
N VAL A 349 10.31 8.37 16.19
CA VAL A 349 10.15 6.95 15.87
C VAL A 349 8.71 6.60 15.53
N LEU A 350 8.55 5.77 14.48
CA LEU A 350 7.26 5.24 14.06
C LEU A 350 6.85 4.05 14.93
N PHE A 351 5.66 4.15 15.52
CA PHE A 351 4.84 3.07 16.04
C PHE A 351 3.94 2.59 14.90
N HIS A 352 4.23 1.43 14.34
CA HIS A 352 3.50 0.91 13.19
C HIS A 352 2.34 0.00 13.64
N HIS A 353 1.11 0.39 13.33
CA HIS A 353 -0.08 -0.41 13.56
C HIS A 353 -0.12 -1.61 12.62
N ARG A 354 0.18 -2.79 13.15
CA ARG A 354 0.24 -4.01 12.34
C ARG A 354 -1.16 -4.44 11.94
N THR A 355 -1.37 -4.57 10.64
CA THR A 355 -2.59 -5.13 10.06
C THR A 355 -2.24 -6.25 9.10
N TYR A 356 -3.26 -6.80 8.45
CA TYR A 356 -3.08 -7.67 7.31
C TYR A 356 -2.65 -6.90 6.05
N ALA A 357 -2.67 -5.57 6.03
CA ALA A 357 -2.32 -4.79 4.86
C ALA A 357 -0.82 -4.54 4.74
N ARG A 358 -0.32 -4.54 3.51
CA ARG A 358 1.11 -4.32 3.19
C ARG A 358 1.30 -3.70 1.80
N ASP A 359 2.32 -2.88 1.69
CA ASP A 359 2.80 -2.23 0.47
C ASP A 359 4.16 -2.81 0.01
N TRP A 360 4.63 -2.41 -1.17
CA TRP A 360 5.81 -2.96 -1.83
C TRP A 360 7.15 -2.83 -1.08
N PHE A 361 7.25 -1.92 -0.12
CA PHE A 361 8.49 -1.68 0.64
C PHE A 361 8.54 -2.43 1.98
N PHE A 362 7.47 -3.13 2.37
CA PHE A 362 7.40 -3.82 3.66
C PHE A 362 8.42 -4.95 3.81
N ASP A 363 8.88 -5.54 2.70
CA ASP A 363 9.94 -6.56 2.71
C ASP A 363 11.34 -5.96 2.94
N ASP A 364 11.51 -4.64 2.75
CA ASP A 364 12.78 -3.94 2.98
C ASP A 364 12.87 -3.29 4.39
N ILE A 365 11.82 -3.43 5.22
CA ILE A 365 11.76 -2.88 6.59
C ILE A 365 11.44 -3.97 7.63
N GLU A 366 11.92 -3.76 8.85
CA GLU A 366 11.87 -4.76 9.92
C GLU A 366 11.39 -4.17 11.25
N PRO A 367 10.56 -4.89 12.03
CA PRO A 367 10.19 -4.49 13.38
C PRO A 367 11.41 -4.35 14.29
N PHE A 368 11.42 -3.33 15.13
CA PHE A 368 12.52 -2.94 16.03
C PHE A 368 13.85 -2.59 15.35
N VAL A 369 13.87 -2.53 14.01
CA VAL A 369 14.97 -1.93 13.24
C VAL A 369 14.51 -0.60 12.65
N HIS A 370 13.32 -0.57 12.03
CA HIS A 370 12.81 0.60 11.31
C HIS A 370 11.53 1.19 11.93
N TYR A 371 10.87 0.44 12.82
CA TYR A 371 9.64 0.88 13.50
C TYR A 371 9.38 0.04 14.75
N ILE A 372 8.59 0.56 15.68
CA ILE A 372 8.08 -0.17 16.85
C ILE A 372 6.74 -0.81 16.47
N PRO A 373 6.62 -2.16 16.45
CA PRO A 373 5.36 -2.82 16.10
C PRO A 373 4.30 -2.67 17.20
N VAL A 374 3.07 -2.33 16.81
CA VAL A 374 1.88 -2.29 17.68
C VAL A 374 0.84 -3.28 17.16
N LYS A 375 0.18 -4.02 18.06
CA LYS A 375 -0.88 -4.97 17.68
C LYS A 375 -2.05 -4.25 17.01
N MET A 376 -2.73 -4.97 16.12
CA MET A 376 -3.94 -4.52 15.43
C MET A 376 -5.05 -4.01 16.37
N ASN A 377 -5.05 -4.48 17.62
CA ASN A 377 -6.05 -4.11 18.60
C ASN A 377 -5.61 -2.98 19.56
N LEU A 378 -4.39 -2.45 19.41
CA LEU A 378 -3.72 -1.47 20.27
C LEU A 378 -3.51 -1.88 21.74
N SER A 379 -3.74 -3.16 22.08
CA SER A 379 -3.63 -3.64 23.47
C SER A 379 -2.24 -3.56 24.08
N ASP A 380 -1.18 -3.46 23.26
CA ASP A 380 0.19 -3.29 23.69
C ASP A 380 0.72 -1.86 23.50
N LEU A 381 -0.10 -0.90 23.06
CA LEU A 381 0.37 0.44 22.72
C LEU A 381 1.03 1.15 23.91
N ARG A 382 0.40 1.08 25.09
CA ARG A 382 0.94 1.70 26.31
C ARG A 382 2.25 1.06 26.75
N GLU A 383 2.34 -0.27 26.69
CA GLU A 383 3.58 -1.02 26.98
C GLU A 383 4.71 -0.60 26.02
N LYS A 384 4.42 -0.46 24.72
CA LYS A 384 5.41 -0.03 23.73
C LYS A 384 5.87 1.40 23.94
N PHE A 385 4.98 2.29 24.37
CA PHE A 385 5.32 3.65 24.73
C PHE A 385 6.27 3.68 25.94
N GLU A 386 5.93 2.95 27.00
CA GLU A 386 6.77 2.87 28.21
C GLU A 386 8.13 2.21 27.93
N TRP A 387 8.17 1.22 27.03
CA TRP A 387 9.42 0.65 26.55
C TRP A 387 10.29 1.71 25.85
N ALA A 388 9.71 2.51 24.94
CA ALA A 388 10.45 3.54 24.22
C ALA A 388 10.99 4.65 25.14
N GLU A 389 10.21 5.05 26.14
CA GLU A 389 10.64 6.03 27.16
C GLU A 389 11.76 5.49 28.07
N SER A 390 11.77 4.18 28.34
CA SER A 390 12.84 3.54 29.13
C SER A 390 14.07 3.12 28.33
N HIS A 391 13.99 3.14 26.99
CA HIS A 391 15.05 2.78 26.04
C HIS A 391 15.23 3.89 24.99
N PRO A 392 15.57 5.12 25.41
CA PRO A 392 15.57 6.27 24.50
C PRO A 392 16.67 6.20 23.43
N GLU A 393 17.81 5.55 23.71
CA GLU A 393 18.90 5.36 22.75
C GLU A 393 18.49 4.37 21.65
N GLU A 394 17.83 3.27 22.03
CA GLU A 394 17.30 2.29 21.09
C GLU A 394 16.17 2.88 20.24
N ALA A 395 15.26 3.66 20.84
CA ALA A 395 14.20 4.35 20.12
C ALA A 395 14.76 5.36 19.09
N GLU A 396 15.79 6.12 19.46
CA GLU A 396 16.50 7.03 18.55
C GLU A 396 17.18 6.26 17.40
N ALA A 397 17.84 5.14 17.71
CA ALA A 397 18.47 4.30 16.69
C ALA A 397 17.46 3.75 15.67
N ILE A 398 16.26 3.35 16.13
CA ILE A 398 15.18 2.90 15.23
C ILE A 398 14.71 4.04 14.33
N SER A 399 14.48 5.24 14.88
CA SER A 399 14.12 6.43 14.09
C SER A 399 15.20 6.75 13.04
N LYS A 400 16.48 6.70 13.43
CA LYS A 400 17.59 6.94 12.52
C LYS A 400 17.65 5.91 11.38
N ALA A 401 17.49 4.63 11.68
CA ALA A 401 17.47 3.59 10.66
C ALA A 401 16.26 3.74 9.70
N ALA A 402 15.10 4.15 10.22
CA ALA A 402 13.92 4.45 9.42
C ALA A 402 14.17 5.61 8.43
N SER A 403 14.72 6.72 8.90
CA SER A 403 15.01 7.89 8.06
C SER A 403 16.11 7.61 7.04
N ASP A 404 17.15 6.85 7.41
CA ASP A 404 18.18 6.39 6.48
C ASP A 404 17.59 5.46 5.39
N PHE A 405 16.62 4.61 5.74
CA PHE A 405 15.89 3.81 4.75
C PHE A 405 15.11 4.68 3.77
N VAL A 406 14.33 5.64 4.25
CA VAL A 406 13.55 6.53 3.37
C VAL A 406 14.46 7.32 2.43
N LYS A 407 15.60 7.82 2.92
CA LYS A 407 16.63 8.45 2.07
C LYS A 407 17.18 7.48 1.02
N ARG A 408 17.44 6.22 1.41
CA ARG A 408 17.90 5.18 0.48
C ARG A 408 16.88 4.92 -0.64
N MET A 409 15.58 5.04 -0.38
CA MET A 409 14.54 4.86 -1.41
C MET A 409 14.63 5.86 -2.56
N THR A 410 15.30 7.00 -2.34
CA THR A 410 15.50 8.06 -3.36
C THR A 410 16.70 7.81 -4.27
N THR A 411 17.57 6.87 -3.87
CA THR A 411 18.82 6.61 -4.58
C THR A 411 18.56 5.89 -5.90
N LYS A 412 19.40 6.18 -6.89
CA LYS A 412 19.41 5.47 -8.17
C LYS A 412 19.51 3.95 -7.97
N GLU A 413 20.40 3.51 -7.09
CA GLU A 413 20.62 2.09 -6.78
C GLU A 413 19.33 1.40 -6.30
N TYR A 414 18.60 2.01 -5.35
CA TYR A 414 17.35 1.44 -4.86
C TYR A 414 16.29 1.37 -5.96
N LEU A 415 16.12 2.45 -6.73
CA LEU A 415 15.13 2.50 -7.81
C LEU A 415 15.44 1.50 -8.92
N GLU A 416 16.72 1.29 -9.27
CA GLU A 416 17.15 0.23 -10.20
C GLU A 416 16.85 -1.17 -9.66
N LYS A 417 17.12 -1.42 -8.37
CA LYS A 417 16.75 -2.68 -7.69
C LYS A 417 15.23 -2.92 -7.78
N VAL A 418 14.43 -1.91 -7.49
CA VAL A 418 12.95 -1.99 -7.57
C VAL A 418 12.53 -2.28 -9.01
N PHE A 419 13.03 -1.53 -9.99
CA PHE A 419 12.69 -1.77 -11.39
C PHE A 419 13.04 -3.20 -11.82
N SER A 420 14.27 -3.66 -11.56
CA SER A 420 14.71 -5.02 -11.90
C SER A 420 13.86 -6.09 -11.21
N THR A 421 13.52 -5.90 -9.93
CA THR A 421 12.73 -6.87 -9.17
C THR A 421 11.34 -7.03 -9.76
N TYR A 422 10.63 -5.92 -9.97
CA TYR A 422 9.20 -5.95 -10.32
C TYR A 422 8.96 -6.00 -11.83
N PHE A 423 9.65 -5.18 -12.62
CA PHE A 423 9.36 -5.00 -14.05
C PHE A 423 10.23 -5.87 -14.98
N VAL A 424 11.31 -6.46 -14.46
CA VAL A 424 12.13 -7.42 -15.21
C VAL A 424 11.90 -8.84 -14.70
N HIS A 425 12.25 -9.13 -13.44
CA HIS A 425 12.21 -10.50 -12.93
C HIS A 425 10.80 -11.01 -12.68
N TYR A 426 9.99 -10.24 -11.95
CA TYR A 426 8.63 -10.66 -11.59
C TYR A 426 7.70 -10.69 -12.82
N LEU A 427 7.68 -9.63 -13.64
CA LEU A 427 6.99 -9.68 -14.94
C LEU A 427 7.49 -10.82 -15.82
N GLY A 428 8.80 -11.08 -15.86
CA GLY A 428 9.36 -12.20 -16.62
C GLY A 428 8.84 -13.56 -16.16
N LYS A 429 8.62 -13.76 -14.85
CA LYS A 429 7.96 -14.98 -14.34
C LYS A 429 6.53 -15.10 -14.85
N ILE A 430 5.75 -14.02 -14.81
CA ILE A 430 4.38 -13.99 -15.34
C ILE A 430 4.35 -14.32 -16.83
N VAL A 431 5.18 -13.65 -17.62
CA VAL A 431 5.27 -13.86 -19.07
C VAL A 431 5.61 -15.32 -19.41
N LYS A 432 6.54 -15.92 -18.65
CA LYS A 432 6.92 -17.33 -18.80
C LYS A 432 5.85 -18.30 -18.30
N ALA A 433 5.00 -17.91 -17.36
CA ALA A 433 3.94 -18.75 -16.81
C ALA A 433 2.72 -18.87 -17.73
N TYR A 434 2.48 -17.89 -18.59
CA TYR A 434 1.31 -17.89 -19.47
C TYR A 434 1.34 -19.03 -20.50
N ARG A 435 0.21 -19.71 -20.68
CA ARG A 435 -0.01 -20.80 -21.64
C ARG A 435 -1.14 -20.42 -22.59
N PRO A 436 -0.81 -19.88 -23.77
CA PRO A 436 -1.79 -19.49 -24.78
C PRO A 436 -2.61 -20.68 -25.27
N THR A 437 -3.87 -20.43 -25.64
CA THR A 437 -4.73 -21.50 -26.18
C THR A 437 -4.24 -21.94 -27.56
N ALA A 438 -4.20 -23.25 -27.81
CA ALA A 438 -3.84 -23.78 -29.13
C ALA A 438 -4.88 -23.37 -30.21
N GLY A 439 -4.40 -23.21 -31.46
CA GLY A 439 -5.27 -23.06 -32.63
C GLY A 439 -5.84 -21.66 -32.90
N GLY A 440 -5.26 -20.59 -32.33
CA GLY A 440 -5.63 -19.21 -32.69
C GLY A 440 -7.01 -18.75 -32.19
N SER A 441 -7.60 -19.47 -31.22
CA SER A 441 -8.93 -19.16 -30.69
C SER A 441 -8.97 -17.96 -29.74
N GLU A 442 -7.81 -17.47 -29.31
CA GLU A 442 -7.65 -16.37 -28.36
C GLU A 442 -7.47 -15.04 -29.09
N THR A 443 -8.51 -14.67 -29.85
CA THR A 443 -8.61 -13.35 -30.50
C THR A 443 -9.31 -12.37 -29.56
N LEU A 444 -9.09 -11.06 -29.77
CA LEU A 444 -9.78 -10.00 -29.00
C LEU A 444 -11.31 -10.17 -29.03
N GLU A 445 -11.88 -10.54 -30.18
CA GLU A 445 -13.33 -10.76 -30.32
C GLU A 445 -13.82 -11.92 -29.47
N ASN A 446 -13.11 -13.06 -29.49
CA ASN A 446 -13.50 -14.23 -28.70
C ASN A 446 -13.34 -14.00 -27.20
N ILE A 447 -12.29 -13.29 -26.78
CA ILE A 447 -12.11 -12.92 -25.38
C ILE A 447 -13.26 -12.02 -24.93
N LYS A 448 -13.58 -10.95 -25.67
CA LYS A 448 -14.72 -10.07 -25.34
C LYS A 448 -16.03 -10.83 -25.22
N LYS A 449 -16.36 -11.70 -26.18
CA LYS A 449 -17.58 -12.53 -26.13
C LYS A 449 -17.62 -13.43 -24.89
N ALA A 450 -16.48 -13.98 -24.47
CA ALA A 450 -16.42 -14.78 -23.25
C ALA A 450 -16.78 -13.92 -22.02
N TYR A 451 -16.19 -12.75 -21.85
CA TYR A 451 -16.52 -11.83 -20.75
C TYR A 451 -17.99 -11.38 -20.77
N GLU A 452 -18.51 -11.03 -21.95
CA GLU A 452 -19.91 -10.64 -22.15
C GLU A 452 -20.88 -11.77 -21.74
N SER A 453 -20.51 -13.03 -21.97
CA SER A 453 -21.34 -14.18 -21.56
C SER A 453 -21.48 -14.34 -20.04
N TYR A 454 -20.55 -13.75 -19.26
CA TYR A 454 -20.62 -13.65 -17.81
C TYR A 454 -21.22 -12.30 -17.34
N GLY A 455 -21.78 -11.50 -18.24
CA GLY A 455 -22.38 -10.21 -17.93
C GLY A 455 -21.37 -9.08 -17.72
N MET A 456 -20.11 -9.28 -18.11
CA MET A 456 -19.07 -8.25 -18.06
C MET A 456 -18.88 -7.59 -19.42
N MET A 457 -19.21 -6.30 -19.53
CA MET A 457 -18.98 -5.51 -20.74
C MET A 457 -17.57 -4.88 -20.69
N LEU A 458 -16.66 -5.37 -21.54
CA LEU A 458 -15.30 -4.83 -21.63
C LEU A 458 -15.25 -3.59 -22.53
N GLU A 459 -14.97 -2.44 -21.92
CA GLU A 459 -14.67 -1.22 -22.67
C GLU A 459 -13.17 -1.06 -22.90
N THR A 460 -12.79 -0.52 -24.06
CA THR A 460 -11.37 -0.31 -24.36
C THR A 460 -10.87 0.87 -23.55
N TYR A 461 -9.96 0.60 -22.62
CA TYR A 461 -9.26 1.62 -21.86
C TYR A 461 -8.18 2.28 -22.70
N SER A 462 -7.26 1.47 -23.24
CA SER A 462 -6.13 1.93 -24.03
C SER A 462 -5.68 0.91 -25.08
N ARG A 463 -4.97 1.42 -26.09
CA ARG A 463 -4.31 0.65 -27.14
C ARG A 463 -2.88 1.13 -27.23
N CYS A 464 -1.93 0.22 -27.12
CA CYS A 464 -0.52 0.56 -27.02
C CYS A 464 0.34 -0.24 -28.00
N ASP A 465 1.24 0.46 -28.69
CA ASP A 465 2.36 -0.13 -29.42
C ASP A 465 3.67 0.08 -28.64
N GLU A 466 4.81 -0.24 -29.28
CA GLU A 466 6.13 -0.16 -28.68
C GLU A 466 6.53 1.28 -28.25
N LYS A 467 5.82 2.33 -28.70
CA LYS A 467 6.17 3.73 -28.40
C LYS A 467 5.01 4.55 -27.83
N HIS A 468 3.77 4.22 -28.18
CA HIS A 468 2.62 5.07 -27.91
C HIS A 468 1.48 4.29 -27.29
N CYS A 469 0.74 4.95 -26.39
CA CYS A 469 -0.57 4.52 -25.92
C CYS A 469 -1.63 5.57 -26.29
N VAL A 470 -2.72 5.11 -26.89
CA VAL A 470 -3.90 5.92 -27.20
C VAL A 470 -5.07 5.40 -26.36
N ASN A 471 -5.75 6.30 -25.66
CA ASN A 471 -6.92 5.91 -24.86
C ASN A 471 -8.16 5.74 -25.76
N GLY A 472 -9.14 4.95 -25.30
CA GLY A 472 -10.38 4.69 -26.02
C GLY A 472 -11.32 5.90 -26.24
N TRP A 473 -10.89 7.11 -25.85
CA TRP A 473 -11.67 8.36 -25.83
C TRP A 473 -11.06 9.46 -26.72
N ASP A 474 -10.27 9.09 -27.73
CA ASP A 474 -9.63 9.96 -28.74
C ASP A 474 -8.64 11.03 -28.23
N GLY A 475 -8.16 10.91 -26.99
CA GLY A 475 -7.05 11.70 -26.46
C GLY A 475 -5.72 10.94 -26.52
N TYR A 476 -4.69 11.54 -27.13
CA TYR A 476 -3.30 11.12 -26.93
C TYR A 476 -2.94 11.28 -25.45
N VAL A 477 -2.33 10.26 -24.84
CA VAL A 477 -1.91 10.30 -23.43
C VAL A 477 -0.58 11.03 -23.27
N PHE A 478 0.29 10.92 -24.26
CA PHE A 478 1.57 11.63 -24.34
C PHE A 478 1.76 12.13 -25.79
N PRO A 479 1.89 13.45 -26.02
CA PRO A 479 2.05 13.98 -27.38
C PRO A 479 3.44 13.63 -27.93
N GLU A 480 3.53 13.45 -29.25
CA GLU A 480 4.75 13.29 -30.06
C GLU A 480 5.77 14.45 -29.95
N ASN A 481 5.70 15.35 -28.95
CA ASN A 481 6.59 16.51 -28.82
C ASN A 481 6.81 16.97 -27.36
N SER A 482 7.27 16.10 -26.48
CA SER A 482 8.00 16.53 -25.28
C SER A 482 9.24 15.65 -25.13
N ASP A 483 10.33 16.09 -25.77
CA ASP A 483 11.70 15.55 -25.72
C ASP A 483 11.83 14.03 -25.80
N ILE A 484 11.55 13.52 -26.99
CA ILE A 484 12.00 12.21 -27.46
C ILE A 484 13.53 12.25 -27.56
N GLY A 485 14.21 11.88 -26.48
CA GLY A 485 15.56 11.34 -26.55
C GLY A 485 15.50 9.93 -27.14
N VAL A 486 15.51 9.85 -28.47
CA VAL A 486 15.73 8.60 -29.23
C VAL A 486 16.98 7.93 -28.68
N PHE A 487 16.86 6.72 -28.11
CA PHE A 487 18.04 5.87 -27.91
C PHE A 487 18.22 4.94 -29.10
N ASP A 488 19.37 5.15 -29.71
CA ASP A 488 20.02 4.38 -30.75
C ASP A 488 20.23 2.92 -30.30
N HIS A 489 19.68 1.97 -31.07
CA HIS A 489 20.01 0.56 -30.94
C HIS A 489 21.40 0.32 -31.53
N GLY A 490 22.44 0.51 -30.71
CA GLY A 490 23.81 0.36 -31.20
C GLY A 490 24.87 0.23 -30.12
N LYS A 491 24.88 -0.87 -29.36
CA LYS A 491 26.13 -1.42 -28.83
C LYS A 491 26.17 -2.94 -29.01
N THR A 492 26.64 -3.33 -30.18
CA THR A 492 27.36 -4.59 -30.38
C THR A 492 28.79 -4.43 -29.87
N ASP A 493 29.34 -5.51 -29.32
CA ASP A 493 30.73 -5.69 -28.89
C ASP A 493 31.78 -4.94 -29.75
N ASN A 494 32.64 -4.15 -29.09
CA ASN A 494 34.11 -4.25 -29.13
C ASN A 494 34.79 -3.02 -28.50
N ASP A 495 35.98 -3.28 -27.99
CA ASP A 495 37.08 -2.36 -27.64
C ASP A 495 37.16 -1.78 -26.21
N LEU A 496 37.88 -2.57 -25.40
CA LEU A 496 38.99 -2.14 -24.54
C LEU A 496 39.95 -1.17 -25.27
N THR A 497 40.72 -0.39 -24.51
CA THR A 497 41.71 0.68 -24.88
C THR A 497 41.03 2.06 -25.01
N GLU A 498 41.42 3.18 -24.38
CA GLU A 498 42.64 3.76 -23.81
C GLU A 498 42.21 4.89 -22.82
N MET A 499 42.63 4.89 -21.55
CA MET A 499 43.55 5.86 -20.91
C MET A 499 43.96 7.14 -21.69
N SER A 500 44.03 8.26 -20.95
CA SER A 500 44.59 9.60 -21.25
C SER A 500 43.70 10.51 -22.11
N GLU A 501 43.43 11.77 -21.76
CA GLU A 501 44.18 12.78 -21.00
C GLU A 501 43.30 13.56 -20.00
#